data_AF-H2XMD0-F1
#
_entry.id   AF-H2XMD0-F1
#
_cell.length_a   1.000
_cell.length_b   1.000
_cell.length_c   1.000
_cell.angle_alpha   90.00
_cell.angle_beta   90.00
_cell.angle_gamma   90.00
#
_symmetry.space_group_name_H-M   'P 1'
#
loop_
_entity.id
_entity.type
_entity.pdbx_description
1 polymer ?
#
loop_
_entity_poly.entity_id
_entity_poly.type
_entity_poly.pdbx_seq_one_letter_code
_entity_poly.pdbx_strand_id
1 'polypeptide(L)'
;VGSDAGQDGKQRRFNYKDTLKESTSERLLNLVNPRLILSGHTHNTCHRSHKDGTPEVTVASYSWRNRNDPSFYLFTITNDDITSSKCHLPTESTVFTLYGLAVIASLFTLKMACNRNMRCTSKIWKRL
;
A
#
# COMPACT_ATOMS: atom_id res chain seq x y z
N VAL A 1 -0.47 -11.76 -17.90
CA VAL A 1 0.73 -11.74 -17.03
C VAL A 1 0.36 -10.96 -15.77
N GLY A 2 0.49 -11.57 -14.58
CA GLY A 2 0.19 -10.95 -13.28
C GLY A 2 -1.06 -11.51 -12.57
N SER A 3 -1.05 -12.80 -12.22
CA SER A 3 -2.11 -13.46 -11.46
C SER A 3 -1.89 -13.33 -9.94
N ASP A 4 -1.94 -12.13 -9.39
CA ASP A 4 -1.95 -11.94 -7.93
C ASP A 4 -3.39 -11.75 -7.45
N ALA A 5 -4.18 -12.81 -7.59
CA ALA A 5 -5.42 -12.96 -6.86
C ALA A 5 -5.06 -13.15 -5.38
N GLY A 6 -5.13 -12.06 -4.60
CA GLY A 6 -4.95 -12.09 -3.16
C GLY A 6 -5.94 -13.08 -2.55
N GLN A 7 -5.43 -14.20 -2.05
CA GLN A 7 -6.16 -15.13 -1.20
C GLN A 7 -6.47 -14.45 0.13
N ASP A 8 -7.62 -13.81 0.24
CA ASP A 8 -8.30 -13.57 1.52
C ASP A 8 -9.68 -14.22 1.40
N GLY A 9 -9.75 -15.51 1.76
CA GLY A 9 -10.96 -16.34 1.76
C GLY A 9 -12.03 -15.90 2.77
N LYS A 10 -12.01 -14.63 3.20
CA LYS A 10 -13.02 -14.03 4.05
C LYS A 10 -14.04 -13.35 3.15
N GLN A 11 -15.19 -14.00 2.95
CA GLN A 11 -16.36 -13.37 2.34
C GLN A 11 -16.74 -12.14 3.18
N ARG A 12 -16.23 -10.97 2.79
CA ARG A 12 -16.51 -9.72 3.50
C ARG A 12 -17.96 -9.37 3.23
N ARG A 13 -18.75 -9.20 4.29
CA ARG A 13 -20.11 -8.68 4.19
C ARG A 13 -20.00 -7.23 3.71
N PHE A 14 -20.11 -7.01 2.40
CA PHE A 14 -20.27 -5.67 1.85
C PHE A 14 -21.60 -5.11 2.35
N ASN A 15 -21.57 -3.89 2.86
CA ASN A 15 -22.80 -3.20 3.24
C ASN A 15 -23.53 -2.87 1.94
N TYR A 16 -24.65 -3.56 1.68
CA TYR A 16 -25.46 -3.40 0.46
C TYR A 16 -25.82 -1.93 0.15
N LYS A 17 -25.79 -1.05 1.16
CA LYS A 17 -26.05 0.38 1.00
C LYS A 17 -24.99 1.14 0.17
N ASP A 18 -23.76 0.64 0.11
CA ASP A 18 -22.64 1.32 -0.55
C ASP A 18 -22.30 0.70 -1.92
N THR A 19 -23.08 -0.27 -2.39
CA THR A 19 -22.86 -0.97 -3.66
C THR A 19 -24.08 -0.90 -4.56
N LEU A 20 -23.85 -0.76 -5.88
CA LEU A 20 -24.92 -0.82 -6.85
C LEU A 20 -25.49 -2.24 -6.95
N LYS A 21 -26.79 -2.34 -7.24
CA LYS A 21 -27.40 -3.62 -7.62
C LYS A 21 -26.80 -4.11 -8.94
N GLU A 22 -26.64 -5.42 -9.06
CA GLU A 22 -26.07 -6.06 -10.25
C GLU A 22 -26.77 -5.62 -11.55
N SER A 23 -28.11 -5.56 -11.58
CA SER A 23 -28.87 -5.10 -12.75
C SER A 23 -28.59 -3.64 -13.14
N THR A 24 -28.25 -2.78 -12.17
CA THR A 24 -27.87 -1.39 -12.44
C THR A 24 -26.46 -1.33 -12.99
N SER A 25 -25.53 -2.11 -12.43
CA SER A 25 -24.18 -2.24 -12.95
C SER A 25 -24.17 -2.77 -14.39
N GLU A 26 -24.95 -3.82 -14.69
CA GLU A 26 -25.10 -4.34 -16.06
C GLU A 26 -25.68 -3.30 -17.02
N ARG A 27 -26.69 -2.53 -16.57
CA ARG A 27 -27.23 -1.42 -17.38
C ARG A 27 -26.18 -0.35 -17.65
N LEU A 28 -25.37 0.02 -16.66
CA LEU A 28 -24.30 1.01 -16.84
C LEU A 28 -23.20 0.51 -17.77
N LEU A 29 -22.79 -0.75 -17.65
CA LEU A 29 -21.83 -1.38 -18.55
C LEU A 29 -22.28 -1.28 -20.00
N ASN A 30 -23.54 -1.65 -20.27
CA ASN A 30 -24.10 -1.59 -21.63
C ASN A 30 -24.24 -0.16 -22.17
N LEU A 31 -24.55 0.81 -21.31
CA LEU A 31 -24.73 2.21 -21.72
C LEU A 31 -23.41 2.93 -21.98
N VAL A 32 -22.42 2.72 -21.12
CA VAL A 32 -21.11 3.40 -21.18
C VAL A 32 -20.16 2.69 -22.12
N ASN A 33 -20.29 1.36 -22.26
CA ASN A 33 -19.39 0.49 -23.03
C ASN A 33 -17.90 0.78 -22.74
N PRO A 34 -17.46 0.71 -21.48
CA PRO A 34 -16.11 1.11 -21.11
C PRO A 34 -15.07 0.11 -21.58
N ARG A 35 -13.88 0.60 -21.94
CA ARG A 35 -12.73 -0.27 -22.27
C ARG A 35 -11.95 -0.78 -21.06
N LEU A 36 -12.09 -0.10 -19.92
CA LEU A 36 -11.45 -0.41 -18.64
C LEU A 36 -12.27 0.21 -17.52
N ILE A 37 -12.45 -0.54 -16.43
CA ILE A 37 -13.14 -0.07 -15.23
C ILE A 37 -12.13 0.00 -14.08
N LEU A 38 -12.01 1.17 -13.47
CA LEU A 38 -11.20 1.36 -12.27
C LEU A 38 -12.14 1.61 -11.08
N SER A 39 -12.07 0.73 -10.10
CA SER A 39 -12.91 0.78 -8.89
C SER A 39 -12.04 0.96 -7.63
N GLY A 40 -12.68 1.25 -6.50
CA GLY A 40 -12.01 1.50 -5.22
C GLY A 40 -12.85 1.00 -4.05
N HIS A 41 -12.77 1.68 -2.90
CA HIS A 41 -13.58 1.45 -1.70
C HIS A 41 -13.22 0.24 -0.83
N THR A 42 -12.86 -0.92 -1.38
CA THR A 42 -12.66 -2.13 -0.56
C THR A 42 -11.29 -2.19 0.15
N HIS A 43 -10.41 -1.23 -0.14
CA HIS A 43 -8.99 -1.19 0.24
C HIS A 43 -8.16 -2.40 -0.23
N ASN A 44 -8.77 -3.33 -0.96
CA ASN A 44 -8.13 -4.51 -1.49
C ASN A 44 -8.02 -4.39 -3.01
N THR A 45 -6.91 -4.91 -3.53
CA THR A 45 -6.76 -5.08 -4.97
C THR A 45 -7.56 -6.29 -5.44
N CYS A 46 -8.35 -6.11 -6.49
CA CYS A 46 -9.09 -7.19 -7.16
C CYS A 46 -9.05 -6.98 -8.68
N HIS A 47 -8.97 -8.07 -9.43
CA HIS A 47 -9.10 -8.06 -10.88
C HIS A 47 -10.28 -8.93 -11.29
N ARG A 48 -11.21 -8.35 -12.04
CA ARG A 48 -12.43 -9.03 -12.51
C ARG A 48 -12.61 -8.78 -14.00
N SER A 49 -13.12 -9.77 -14.72
CA SER A 49 -13.61 -9.58 -16.08
C SER A 49 -15.14 -9.68 -16.09
N HIS A 50 -15.79 -8.72 -16.75
CA HIS A 50 -17.24 -8.73 -16.94
C HIS A 50 -17.66 -9.67 -18.08
N LYS A 51 -18.96 -9.93 -18.21
CA LYS A 51 -19.51 -10.88 -19.21
C LYS A 51 -19.20 -10.47 -20.67
N ASP A 52 -19.04 -9.17 -20.91
CA ASP A 52 -18.67 -8.55 -22.18
C ASP A 52 -17.15 -8.58 -22.45
N GLY A 53 -16.36 -9.11 -21.52
CA GLY A 53 -14.89 -9.15 -21.60
C GLY A 53 -14.19 -7.91 -21.04
N THR A 54 -14.95 -6.90 -20.57
CA THR A 54 -14.37 -5.66 -20.05
C THR A 54 -13.60 -5.93 -18.75
N PRO A 55 -12.32 -5.50 -18.64
CA PRO A 55 -11.54 -5.65 -17.43
C PRO A 55 -11.93 -4.60 -16.37
N GLU A 56 -12.06 -5.04 -15.13
CA GLU A 56 -12.23 -4.22 -13.93
C GLU A 56 -11.08 -4.44 -12.96
N VAL A 57 -10.45 -3.35 -12.54
CA VAL A 57 -9.40 -3.34 -11.53
C VAL A 57 -9.85 -2.52 -10.33
N THR A 58 -9.95 -3.16 -9.17
CA THR A 58 -10.12 -2.46 -7.90
C THR A 58 -8.75 -2.03 -7.38
N VAL A 59 -8.55 -0.73 -7.25
CA VAL A 59 -7.30 -0.13 -6.75
C VAL A 59 -7.38 -0.03 -5.23
N ALA A 60 -6.38 -0.59 -4.54
CA ALA A 60 -6.25 -0.49 -3.09
C ALA A 60 -5.89 0.94 -2.66
N SER A 61 -6.05 1.25 -1.37
CA SER A 61 -5.61 2.54 -0.85
C SER A 61 -4.08 2.65 -0.89
N TYR A 62 -3.60 3.83 -1.28
CA TYR A 62 -2.18 4.18 -1.26
C TYR A 62 -1.60 4.28 0.17
N SER A 63 -2.44 4.53 1.17
CA SER A 63 -1.99 4.79 2.54
C SER A 63 -1.99 3.53 3.41
N TRP A 64 -1.13 3.52 4.43
CA TRP A 64 -1.11 2.46 5.46
C TRP A 64 -2.37 2.42 6.33
N ARG A 65 -3.22 3.46 6.28
CA ARG A 65 -4.38 3.65 7.16
C ARG A 65 -5.29 2.42 7.29
N ASN A 66 -5.41 1.63 6.23
CA ASN A 66 -6.32 0.50 6.18
C ASN A 66 -5.63 -0.85 5.93
N ARG A 67 -4.34 -0.84 5.55
CA ARG A 67 -3.55 -2.01 5.19
C ARG A 67 -2.07 -1.78 5.46
N ASN A 68 -1.39 -2.80 5.98
CA ASN A 68 0.05 -2.76 6.22
C ASN A 68 0.86 -2.71 4.91
N ASP A 69 0.31 -3.18 3.80
CA ASP A 69 0.95 -3.34 2.48
C ASP A 69 0.37 -2.39 1.41
N PRO A 70 0.58 -1.07 1.51
CA PRO A 70 0.06 -0.15 0.51
C PRO A 70 0.67 -0.40 -0.85
N SER A 71 -0.11 -0.13 -1.88
CA SER A 71 0.31 -0.22 -3.26
C SER A 71 -0.41 0.81 -4.11
N PHE A 72 0.19 1.14 -5.25
CA PHE A 72 -0.46 1.89 -6.31
C PHE A 72 -0.39 1.12 -7.62
N TYR A 73 -1.24 1.52 -8.56
CA TYR A 73 -1.22 0.98 -9.91
C TYR A 73 -0.71 2.05 -10.87
N LEU A 74 0.19 1.63 -11.76
CA LEU A 74 0.58 2.40 -12.93
C LEU A 74 -0.13 1.80 -14.14
N PHE A 75 -0.97 2.60 -14.80
CA PHE A 75 -1.68 2.22 -16.01
C PHE A 75 -1.08 2.91 -17.21
N THR A 76 -0.84 2.14 -18.28
CA THR A 76 -0.47 2.67 -19.60
C THR A 76 -1.62 2.33 -20.54
N ILE A 77 -2.32 3.38 -20.98
CA ILE A 77 -3.50 3.25 -21.84
C ILE A 77 -3.14 3.76 -23.22
N THR A 78 -3.30 2.90 -24.22
CA THR A 78 -3.11 3.22 -25.64
C THR A 78 -4.41 2.97 -26.41
N ASN A 79 -4.43 3.30 -27.70
CA ASN A 79 -5.61 3.04 -28.53
C ASN A 79 -5.91 1.56 -28.69
N ASP A 80 -4.91 0.68 -28.58
CA ASP A 80 -5.06 -0.76 -28.87
C ASP A 80 -4.89 -1.63 -27.63
N ASP A 81 -4.12 -1.17 -26.65
CA ASP A 81 -3.76 -1.97 -25.47
C ASP A 81 -3.81 -1.17 -24.16
N ILE A 82 -4.08 -1.91 -23.08
CA ILE A 82 -4.12 -1.42 -21.70
C ILE A 82 -3.23 -2.32 -20.85
N THR A 83 -2.10 -1.78 -20.43
CA THR A 83 -1.19 -2.48 -19.52
C THR A 83 -1.23 -1.86 -18.14
N SER A 84 -1.06 -2.69 -17.11
CA SER A 84 -1.05 -2.24 -15.73
C SER A 84 0.07 -2.92 -14.95
N SER A 85 0.68 -2.16 -14.04
CA SER A 85 1.70 -2.64 -13.12
C SER A 85 1.34 -2.25 -11.71
N LYS A 86 1.34 -3.23 -10.80
CA LYS A 86 1.15 -2.99 -9.36
C LYS A 86 2.50 -2.69 -8.73
N CYS A 87 2.60 -1.55 -8.07
CA CYS A 87 3.81 -1.10 -7.38
C CYS A 87 3.57 -1.08 -5.87
N HIS A 88 4.38 -1.81 -5.13
CA HIS A 88 4.31 -1.89 -3.67
C HIS A 88 5.09 -0.76 -3.01
N LEU A 89 4.55 -0.24 -1.92
CA LEU A 89 5.26 0.65 -1.01
C LEU A 89 5.85 -0.17 0.16
N PRO A 90 6.85 0.38 0.88
CA PRO A 90 7.31 -0.20 2.13
C PRO A 90 6.13 -0.45 3.08
N THR A 91 6.12 -1.61 3.74
CA THR A 91 5.04 -1.90 4.69
C THR A 91 5.13 -1.00 5.91
N GLU A 92 3.99 -0.73 6.56
CA GLU A 92 3.92 0.11 7.78
C GLU A 92 4.88 -0.43 8.84
N SER A 93 4.86 -1.75 9.00
CA SER A 93 5.72 -2.50 9.93
C SER A 93 7.21 -2.29 9.62
N THR A 94 7.61 -2.32 8.35
CA THR A 94 8.99 -2.07 7.95
C THR A 94 9.42 -0.64 8.32
N VAL A 95 8.58 0.35 8.00
CA VAL A 95 8.88 1.77 8.29
C VAL A 95 9.01 2.00 9.79
N PHE A 96 8.07 1.51 10.59
CA PHE A 96 8.13 1.65 12.05
C PHE A 96 9.32 0.91 12.68
N THR A 97 9.67 -0.27 12.15
CA THR A 97 10.87 -0.99 12.60
C THR A 97 12.13 -0.18 12.34
N LEU A 98 12.27 0.40 11.15
CA LEU A 98 13.41 1.24 10.80
C LEU A 98 13.51 2.48 11.70
N TYR A 99 12.38 3.14 12.00
CA TYR A 99 12.35 4.26 12.94
C TYR A 99 12.76 3.84 14.35
N GLY A 100 12.26 2.71 14.85
CA GLY A 100 12.67 2.17 16.16
C GLY A 100 14.17 1.92 16.23
N LEU A 101 14.74 1.27 15.21
CA LEU A 101 16.18 1.01 15.11
C LEU A 101 17.00 2.31 15.04
N ALA A 102 16.54 3.30 14.28
CA ALA A 102 17.21 4.60 14.16
C ALA A 102 17.24 5.35 15.50
N VAL A 103 16.16 5.30 16.28
CA VAL A 103 16.09 5.89 17.62
C VAL A 103 17.06 5.20 18.56
N ILE A 104 17.08 3.85 18.58
CA ILE A 104 18.00 3.08 19.43
C ILE A 104 19.46 3.40 19.08
N ALA A 105 19.80 3.41 17.79
CA ALA A 105 21.14 3.76 17.32
C ALA A 105 21.54 5.20 17.74
N SER A 106 20.62 6.15 17.61
CA SER A 106 20.84 7.55 18.01
C SER A 106 21.07 7.69 19.51
N LEU A 107 20.31 6.97 20.34
CA LEU A 107 20.52 6.95 21.79
C LEU A 107 21.86 6.31 22.16
N PHE A 108 22.23 5.22 21.48
CA PHE A 108 23.51 4.54 21.69
C PHE A 108 24.70 5.44 21.33
N THR A 109 24.66 6.13 20.19
CA THR A 109 25.72 7.07 19.78
C THR A 109 25.83 8.24 20.75
N LEU A 110 24.70 8.82 21.20
CA LEU A 110 24.69 9.88 22.22
C LEU A 110 25.30 9.41 23.55
N LYS A 111 24.96 8.20 24.02
CA LYS A 111 25.56 7.60 25.22
C LYS A 111 27.05 7.38 25.06
N MET A 112 27.49 6.85 23.93
CA MET A 112 28.92 6.64 23.64
C MET A 112 29.69 7.95 23.56
N ALA A 113 29.13 8.98 22.92
CA ALA A 113 29.71 10.32 22.86
C ALA A 113 29.80 10.98 24.25
N CYS A 114 28.73 10.91 25.04
CA CYS A 114 28.72 11.40 26.42
C CYS A 114 29.77 10.68 27.28
N ASN A 115 29.83 9.34 27.19
CA ASN A 115 30.84 8.55 27.89
C ASN A 115 32.28 8.84 27.46
N ARG A 116 32.51 9.19 26.18
CA ARG A 116 33.82 9.65 25.70
C ARG A 116 34.15 11.03 26.24
N ASN A 117 33.19 11.95 26.24
CA ASN A 117 33.39 13.32 26.71
C ASN A 117 33.63 13.39 28.24
N MET A 118 32.86 12.63 29.03
CA MET A 118 33.10 12.47 30.48
C MET A 118 34.45 11.80 30.79
N ARG A 119 34.88 10.83 29.96
CA ARG A 119 36.21 10.24 30.11
C ARG A 119 37.34 11.22 29.79
N CYS A 120 37.17 12.10 28.80
CA CYS A 120 38.16 13.15 28.52
C CYS A 120 38.25 14.19 29.64
N THR A 121 37.12 14.70 30.14
CA THR A 121 37.10 15.68 31.24
C THR A 121 37.68 15.12 32.53
N SER A 122 37.34 13.87 32.89
CA SER A 122 37.95 13.17 34.03
C SER A 122 39.48 13.01 33.90
N LYS A 123 40.00 12.73 32.69
CA LYS A 123 41.45 12.61 32.47
C LYS A 123 42.19 13.94 32.59
N ILE A 124 41.57 15.06 32.23
CA ILE A 124 42.15 16.40 32.36
C ILE A 124 42.27 16.77 33.84
N TRP A 125 41.23 16.52 34.63
CA TRP A 125 41.21 16.85 36.07
C TRP A 125 42.15 15.97 36.92
N LYS A 126 42.53 14.78 36.43
CA LYS A 126 43.54 13.92 37.08
C LYS A 126 44.99 14.28 36.73
N ARG A 127 45.22 15.23 35.81
CA ARG A 127 46.55 15.69 35.38
C ARG A 127 46.91 17.09 35.89
N LEU A 128 45.97 17.77 36.57
CA LEU A 128 46.18 18.96 37.38
C LEU A 128 46.36 18.53 38.85
#